data_AF-A0A5P2H7K8-F1
#
_entry.id   AF-A0A5P2H7K8-F1
#
_cell.length_a   1.000
_cell.length_b   1.000
_cell.length_c   1.000
_cell.angle_alpha   90.00
_cell.angle_beta   90.00
_cell.angle_gamma   90.00
#
_symmetry.space_group_name_H-M   'P 1'
#
loop_
_entity.id
_entity.type
_entity.pdbx_description
1 polymer ?
#
loop_
_entity_poly.entity_id
_entity_poly.type
_entity_poly.pdbx_seq_one_letter_code
_entity_poly.pdbx_strand_id
1 'polypeptide(L)' 'MAQYDDNEREYPEPETILAIRGAINTGLHGGPMGPPGHWLNEFWRIGAALRDHTAMLHGQLDTGPSAGGDC' A
#
# COMPACT_ATOMS: atom_id res chain seq x y z
N MET A 1 8.36 -21.83 38.10
CA MET A 1 8.54 -20.62 37.28
C MET A 1 8.05 -20.97 35.90
N ALA A 2 6.89 -20.44 35.48
CA ALA A 2 6.34 -20.72 34.15
C ALA A 2 7.22 -20.02 33.10
N GLN A 3 7.77 -20.80 32.17
CA GLN A 3 8.41 -20.29 30.97
C GLN A 3 7.28 -19.74 30.09
N TYR A 4 7.23 -18.42 29.93
CA TYR A 4 6.36 -17.79 28.95
C TYR A 4 6.91 -18.14 27.57
N ASP A 5 6.14 -18.87 26.77
CA ASP A 5 6.45 -19.15 25.37
C ASP A 5 6.28 -17.85 24.58
N ASP A 6 7.38 -17.32 24.06
CA ASP A 6 7.41 -16.09 23.25
C ASP A 6 6.69 -16.26 21.89
N ASN A 7 6.26 -17.48 21.53
CA ASN A 7 5.51 -17.77 20.30
C ASN A 7 4.00 -17.48 20.39
N GLU A 8 3.48 -17.07 21.54
CA GLU A 8 2.05 -16.73 21.70
C GLU A 8 1.75 -15.22 21.61
N ARG A 9 2.66 -14.41 21.03
CA ARG A 9 2.33 -13.01 20.73
C ARG A 9 1.29 -12.95 19.62
N GLU A 10 0.03 -12.81 20.04
CA GLU A 10 -1.17 -12.70 19.20
C GLU A 10 -1.13 -11.49 18.23
N TYR A 11 -0.24 -10.53 18.48
CA TYR A 11 -0.03 -9.35 17.63
C TYR A 11 1.47 -9.05 17.44
N PRO A 12 1.89 -8.61 16.23
CA PRO A 12 3.25 -8.18 15.99
C PRO A 12 3.58 -6.92 16.79
N GLU A 13 4.89 -6.70 17.04
CA GLU A 13 5.36 -5.50 17.74
C GLU A 13 4.84 -4.21 17.11
N PRO A 14 4.54 -3.16 17.91
CA PRO A 14 4.09 -1.86 17.40
C PRO A 14 4.98 -1.29 16.30
N GLU A 15 6.30 -1.44 16.42
CA GLU A 15 7.29 -1.00 15.44
C GLU A 15 7.13 -1.74 14.11
N THR A 16 6.81 -3.04 14.17
CA THR A 16 6.53 -3.85 12.98
C THR A 16 5.28 -3.35 12.27
N ILE A 17 4.23 -3.03 13.03
CA ILE A 17 2.99 -2.45 12.47
C ILE A 17 3.27 -1.09 11.81
N LEU A 18 4.06 -0.23 12.47
CA LEU A 18 4.44 1.07 11.92
C LEU A 18 5.27 0.93 10.65
N ALA A 19 6.21 -0.02 10.62
CA ALA A 19 7.02 -0.30 9.42
C ALA A 19 6.14 -0.78 8.25
N ILE A 20 5.18 -1.68 8.51
CA ILE A 20 4.22 -2.15 7.51
C ILE A 20 3.38 -0.97 6.98
N ARG A 21 2.79 -0.17 7.88
CA ARG A 21 1.99 1.00 7.50
C ARG A 21 2.81 2.02 6.70
N GLY A 22 4.05 2.23 7.11
CA GLY A 22 5.01 3.09 6.40
C GLY A 22 5.25 2.59 4.98
N ALA A 23 5.57 1.30 4.81
CA ALA A 23 5.81 0.70 3.50
C ALA A 23 4.61 0.82 2.56
N ILE A 24 3.40 0.54 3.05
CA ILE A 24 2.15 0.72 2.27
C ILE A 24 2.00 2.19 1.86
N ASN A 25 2.14 3.12 2.81
CA ASN A 25 1.97 4.54 2.54
C ASN A 25 3.01 5.06 1.53
N THR A 26 4.26 4.60 1.62
CA THR A 26 5.30 4.91 0.65
C THR A 26 4.93 4.41 -0.74
N GLY A 27 4.47 3.16 -0.87
CA GLY A 27 4.04 2.60 -2.16
C GLY A 27 2.84 3.35 -2.76
N LEU A 28 1.87 3.70 -1.93
CA LEU A 28 0.67 4.47 -2.34
C LEU A 28 1.04 5.82 -2.98
N HIS A 29 2.08 6.49 -2.46
CA HIS A 29 2.54 7.78 -2.97
C HIS A 29 3.64 7.65 -4.04
N GLY A 30 3.97 6.43 -4.48
CA GLY A 30 5.03 6.18 -5.46
C GLY A 30 6.44 6.51 -4.98
N GLY A 31 6.66 6.48 -3.66
CA GLY A 31 7.98 6.62 -3.08
C GLY A 31 8.89 5.42 -3.38
N PRO A 32 10.20 5.53 -3.10
CA PRO A 32 11.17 4.50 -3.45
C PRO A 32 10.89 3.17 -2.74
N MET A 33 11.08 2.07 -3.46
CA MET A 33 11.05 0.73 -2.87
C MET A 33 12.33 0.49 -2.06
N GLY A 34 12.25 -0.34 -1.02
CA GLY A 34 13.41 -0.75 -0.23
C GLY A 34 14.38 -1.65 -1.01
N PRO A 35 15.51 -2.03 -0.40
CA PRO A 35 16.50 -2.92 -1.01
C PRO A 35 15.88 -4.24 -1.50
N PRO A 36 16.42 -4.85 -2.58
CA PRO A 36 15.96 -6.15 -3.05
C PRO A 36 15.97 -7.21 -1.94
N GLY A 37 14.90 -8.00 -1.84
CA GLY A 37 14.75 -9.05 -0.81
C GLY A 37 14.30 -8.56 0.57
N HIS A 38 14.14 -7.25 0.79
CA HIS A 38 13.63 -6.74 2.06
C HIS A 38 12.12 -7.07 2.22
N TRP A 39 11.73 -7.63 3.37
CA TRP A 39 10.38 -8.12 3.62
C TRP A 39 9.29 -7.03 3.51
N LEU A 40 9.61 -5.77 3.84
CA LEU A 40 8.68 -4.65 3.67
C LEU A 40 8.26 -4.37 2.22
N ASN A 41 8.99 -4.88 1.22
CA ASN A 41 8.65 -4.67 -0.19
C ASN A 41 7.34 -5.37 -0.59
N GLU A 42 6.89 -6.37 0.18
CA GLU A 42 5.56 -6.98 -0.02
C GLU A 42 4.46 -5.96 0.25
N PHE A 43 4.58 -5.22 1.34
CA PHE A 43 3.63 -4.20 1.76
C PHE A 43 3.71 -2.94 0.88
N TRP A 44 4.92 -2.56 0.43
CA TRP A 44 5.08 -1.51 -0.56
C TRP A 44 4.30 -1.80 -1.85
N ARG A 45 4.34 -3.06 -2.34
CA ARG A 45 3.60 -3.47 -3.55
C ARG A 45 2.08 -3.36 -3.38
N ILE A 46 1.55 -3.58 -2.18
CA ILE A 46 0.13 -3.35 -1.89
C ILE A 46 -0.22 -1.87 -2.08
N GLY A 47 0.59 -0.96 -1.51
CA GLY A 47 0.41 0.48 -1.68
C GLY A 47 0.45 0.91 -3.15
N ALA A 48 1.46 0.42 -3.89
CA ALA A 48 1.60 0.73 -5.31
C ALA A 48 0.40 0.24 -6.14
N ALA A 49 -0.11 -0.96 -5.88
CA ALA A 49 -1.29 -1.49 -6.54
C ALA A 49 -2.55 -0.64 -6.26
N LEU A 50 -2.71 -0.13 -5.04
CA LEU A 50 -3.82 0.76 -4.68
C LEU A 50 -3.76 2.08 -5.45
N ARG A 51 -2.57 2.68 -5.59
CA ARG A 51 -2.35 3.88 -6.40
C ARG A 51 -2.73 3.65 -7.86
N ASP A 52 -2.32 2.52 -8.42
CA ASP A 52 -2.61 2.21 -9.81
C ASP A 52 -4.12 1.99 -10.04
N HIS A 53 -4.81 1.37 -9.07
CA HIS A 53 -6.27 1.22 -9.08
C HIS A 53 -7.03 2.55 -9.01
N THR A 54 -6.59 3.49 -8.17
CA THR A 54 -7.23 4.82 -8.10
C THR A 54 -7.00 5.62 -9.37
N ALA A 55 -5.79 5.52 -9.96
CA ALA A 55 -5.50 6.14 -11.25
C ALA A 55 -6.41 5.60 -12.39
N MET A 56 -6.69 4.30 -12.41
CA MET A 56 -7.61 3.70 -13.39
C MET A 56 -9.05 4.23 -13.26
N LEU A 57 -9.55 4.39 -12.04
CA LEU A 57 -10.90 4.93 -11.79
C LEU A 57 -11.03 6.40 -12.21
N HIS A 58 -9.99 7.21 -11.95
CA HIS A 58 -9.99 8.61 -12.40
C HIS A 58 -9.88 8.73 -13.93
N GLY A 59 -9.09 7.87 -14.60
CA GLY A 59 -9.02 7.85 -16.06
C GLY A 59 -10.34 7.47 -16.77
N GLN A 60 -11.17 6.64 -16.14
CA GLN A 60 -12.51 6.33 -16.66
C GLN A 60 -13.49 7.51 -16.56
N LEU A 61 -13.33 8.40 -15.58
CA LEU A 61 -14.20 9.57 -15.41
C LEU A 61 -13.86 10.72 -16.37
N ASP A 62 -12.58 10.88 -16.74
CA ASP A 62 -12.14 11.87 -17.72
C ASP A 62 -12.46 11.50 -19.19
N THR A 63 -12.95 10.28 -19.43
CA THR A 63 -13.40 9.82 -20.76
C THR A 63 -14.93 9.73 -20.87
N GLY A 64 -15.66 10.49 -20.04
CA GLY A 64 -17.09 10.74 -20.27
C GLY A 64 -17.27 11.51 -21.59
N PRO A 65 -18.30 11.21 -22.41
CA PRO A 65 -18.46 11.87 -23.69
C PRO A 65 -18.58 13.38 -23.45
N SER A 66 -17.58 14.12 -23.91
CA SER A 66 -17.74 15.53 -24.24
C SER A 66 -18.80 15.57 -25.34
N ALA A 67 -20.07 15.62 -24.92
CA ALA A 67 -21.16 16.01 -25.77
C ALA A 67 -20.86 17.44 -26.18
N GLY A 68 -20.29 17.57 -27.38
CA GLY A 68 -20.09 18.83 -28.06
C GLY A 68 -21.39 19.62 -27.99
N GLY A 69 -21.29 20.80 -27.39
CA GLY A 69 -22.22 21.86 -27.67
C GLY A 69 -21.93 22.33 -29.09
N ASP A 70 -22.68 21.80 -30.04
CA ASP A 70 -22.78 22.33 -31.39
C ASP A 70 -24.25 22.65 -31.67
N CYS A 71 -24.47 23.91 -32.08
CA CYS A 71 -25.69 24.57 -32.56
C CYS A 71 -26.62 25.20 -31.51
#